data_AF-A0A3P7JJ59-F1
#
_entry.id   AF-A0A3P7JJ59-F1
#
_cell.length_a   1.000
_cell.length_b   1.000
_cell.length_c   1.000
_cell.angle_alpha   90.00
_cell.angle_beta   90.00
_cell.angle_gamma   90.00
#
_symmetry.space_group_name_H-M   'P 1'
#
loop_
_entity.id
_entity.type
_entity.pdbx_description
1 polymer ?
#
loop_
_entity_poly.entity_id
_entity_poly.type
_entity_poly.pdbx_seq_one_letter_code
_entity_poly.pdbx_strand_id
1 'polypeptide(L)'
;MKEARPDANGPLGIEADVVDNYVRSLAGYCVMCYVLGVGDRHLDNLLLCENGRLFHVDFGFILGRDPKPLPPPMKLTSEMLQAMGGIKSKVTAKLRIGLSFFPVTISAISVCIVILLIVFFEDMQM
;
A
#
# COMPACT_ATOMS: atom_id res chain seq x y z
N MET A 1 13.71 8.92 4.20
CA MET A 1 12.66 9.95 3.94
C MET A 1 12.84 11.21 4.76
N LYS A 2 12.93 11.16 6.11
CA LYS A 2 13.25 12.36 6.92
C LYS A 2 14.52 13.09 6.47
N GLU A 3 15.54 12.33 6.09
CA GLU A 3 16.81 12.90 5.59
C GLU A 3 16.70 13.40 4.15
N ALA A 4 15.82 12.81 3.33
CA ALA A 4 15.69 13.12 1.91
C ALA A 4 14.70 14.27 1.63
N ARG A 5 13.65 14.40 2.45
CA ARG A 5 12.53 15.35 2.30
C ARG A 5 12.11 15.92 3.67
N PRO A 6 13.00 16.66 4.36
CA PRO A 6 12.72 17.18 5.70
C PRO A 6 11.71 18.33 5.67
N ASP A 7 10.70 18.28 6.54
CA ASP A 7 9.82 19.41 6.82
C ASP A 7 9.46 19.43 8.31
N ALA A 8 9.90 20.46 9.03
CA ALA A 8 9.68 20.59 10.47
C ALA A 8 8.21 20.76 10.86
N ASN A 9 7.40 21.33 9.96
CA ASN A 9 5.95 21.51 10.16
C ASN A 9 5.14 20.36 9.54
N GLY A 10 5.81 19.52 8.75
CA GLY A 10 5.21 18.40 8.04
C GLY A 10 4.89 17.21 8.95
N PRO A 11 3.92 16.36 8.55
CA PRO A 11 3.60 15.15 9.29
C PRO A 11 4.84 14.26 9.43
N LEU A 12 5.11 13.79 10.65
CA LEU A 12 6.27 12.97 10.98
C LEU A 12 7.63 13.65 10.73
N GLY A 13 7.68 14.98 10.54
CA GLY A 13 8.92 15.68 10.19
C GLY A 13 9.33 15.53 8.71
N ILE A 14 8.37 15.19 7.84
CA ILE A 14 8.53 14.94 6.41
C ILE A 14 7.51 15.79 5.66
N GLU A 15 7.85 16.24 4.45
CA GLU A 15 6.91 16.92 3.55
C GLU A 15 5.55 16.20 3.48
N ALA A 16 4.46 16.96 3.60
CA ALA A 16 3.11 16.40 3.68
C ALA A 16 2.74 15.56 2.45
N ASP A 17 3.13 16.00 1.26
CA ASP A 17 2.83 15.31 0.00
C ASP A 17 3.54 13.95 -0.09
N VAL A 18 4.76 13.84 0.45
CA VAL A 18 5.53 12.60 0.49
C VAL A 18 4.84 11.57 1.40
N VAL A 19 4.38 12.01 2.57
CA VAL A 19 3.60 11.14 3.48
C VAL A 19 2.26 10.75 2.86
N ASP A 20 1.60 11.67 2.16
CA ASP A 20 0.33 11.36 1.49
C ASP A 20 0.49 10.38 0.34
N ASN A 21 1.54 10.54 -0.48
CA ASN A 21 1.91 9.58 -1.53
C ASN A 21 2.17 8.19 -0.97
N TYR A 22 2.87 8.10 0.17
CA TYR A 22 3.10 6.82 0.85
C TYR A 22 1.79 6.17 1.29
N VAL A 23 0.91 6.92 1.96
CA VAL A 23 -0.37 6.39 2.44
C VAL A 23 -1.27 5.95 1.27
N ARG A 24 -1.33 6.74 0.19
CA ARG A 24 -2.16 6.43 -0.99
C ARG A 24 -1.65 5.19 -1.72
N SER A 25 -0.35 5.12 -2.00
CA SER A 25 0.26 3.96 -2.68
C SER A 25 0.11 2.70 -1.84
N LEU A 26 0.37 2.77 -0.53
CA LEU A 26 0.16 1.66 0.40
C LEU A 26 -1.30 1.18 0.41
N ALA A 27 -2.27 2.09 0.49
CA ALA A 27 -3.69 1.74 0.45
C ALA A 27 -4.06 1.01 -0.85
N GLY A 28 -3.65 1.54 -1.99
CA GLY A 28 -3.90 0.94 -3.31
C GLY A 28 -3.31 -0.47 -3.41
N TYR A 29 -2.08 -0.66 -2.92
CA TYR A 29 -1.43 -1.97 -2.94
C TYR A 29 -2.04 -3.01 -2.01
N CYS A 30 -2.48 -2.61 -0.80
CA CYS A 30 -3.19 -3.54 0.08
C CYS A 30 -4.46 -4.09 -0.58
N VAL A 31 -5.19 -3.23 -1.31
CA VAL A 31 -6.38 -3.62 -2.06
C VAL A 31 -6.02 -4.53 -3.23
N MET A 32 -5.01 -4.18 -4.02
CA MET A 32 -4.53 -5.02 -5.11
C MET A 32 -4.08 -6.40 -4.65
N CYS A 33 -3.28 -6.48 -3.59
CA CYS A 33 -2.81 -7.75 -3.04
C CYS A 33 -3.97 -8.63 -2.57
N TYR A 34 -5.02 -8.02 -2.01
CA TYR A 34 -6.23 -8.71 -1.59
C TYR A 34 -7.05 -9.22 -2.80
N VAL A 35 -7.29 -8.35 -3.79
CA VAL A 35 -8.11 -8.69 -4.98
C VAL A 35 -7.42 -9.73 -5.87
N LEU A 36 -6.13 -9.57 -6.14
CA LEU A 36 -5.36 -10.48 -6.98
C LEU A 36 -4.83 -11.70 -6.24
N GLY A 37 -4.95 -11.74 -4.91
CA GLY A 37 -4.36 -12.78 -4.08
C GLY A 37 -2.86 -12.88 -4.25
N VAL A 38 -2.15 -11.74 -4.20
CA VAL A 38 -0.69 -11.69 -4.35
C VAL A 38 -0.03 -12.29 -3.11
N GLY A 39 0.71 -13.36 -3.32
CA GLY A 39 1.48 -14.08 -2.30
C GLY A 39 2.88 -13.49 -2.09
N ASP A 40 3.58 -14.02 -1.08
CA ASP A 40 4.99 -13.73 -0.83
C ASP A 40 5.37 -12.23 -0.74
N ARG A 41 4.52 -11.44 -0.06
CA ARG A 41 4.81 -10.03 0.19
C ARG A 41 5.69 -9.90 1.44
N HIS A 42 6.96 -9.60 1.22
CA HIS A 42 7.95 -9.21 2.23
C HIS A 42 8.59 -7.88 1.83
N LEU A 43 9.37 -7.28 2.74
CA LEU A 43 9.90 -5.92 2.57
C LEU A 43 10.82 -5.77 1.35
N ASP A 44 11.53 -6.81 0.94
CA ASP A 44 12.43 -6.74 -0.24
C ASP A 44 11.66 -6.65 -1.57
N ASN A 45 10.40 -7.08 -1.56
CA ASN A 45 9.49 -6.90 -2.70
C ASN A 45 8.82 -5.52 -2.69
N LEU A 46 9.24 -4.62 -1.80
CA LEU A 46 8.72 -3.26 -1.68
C LEU A 46 9.82 -2.25 -1.97
N LEU A 47 9.61 -1.43 -2.99
CA LEU A 47 10.47 -0.30 -3.31
C LEU A 47 9.79 0.99 -2.83
N LEU A 48 10.56 1.89 -2.21
CA LEU A 48 10.10 3.20 -1.80
C LEU A 48 10.85 4.26 -2.59
N CYS A 49 10.13 5.08 -3.36
CA CYS A 49 10.70 6.19 -4.11
C CYS A 49 10.87 7.44 -3.24
N GLU A 50 11.77 8.33 -3.66
CA GLU A 50 12.06 9.61 -2.97
C GLU A 50 10.87 10.57 -2.90
N ASN A 51 9.86 10.38 -3.76
CA ASN A 51 8.60 11.14 -3.73
C ASN A 51 7.56 10.55 -2.75
N GLY A 52 7.91 9.48 -2.03
CA GLY A 52 7.03 8.81 -1.07
C GLY A 52 6.18 7.69 -1.64
N ARG A 53 6.15 7.48 -2.96
CA ARG A 53 5.37 6.36 -3.54
C ARG A 53 6.04 5.02 -3.21
N LEU A 54 5.24 4.09 -2.70
CA LEU A 54 5.60 2.69 -2.49
C LEU A 54 5.25 1.91 -3.76
N PHE A 55 6.11 0.98 -4.18
CA PHE A 55 5.89 0.07 -5.31
C PHE A 55 6.15 -1.38 -4.89
N HIS A 56 5.30 -2.30 -5.32
CA HIS A 56 5.54 -3.73 -5.16
C HIS A 56 6.21 -4.25 -6.42
N VAL A 57 7.28 -5.01 -6.24
CA VAL A 57 7.95 -5.76 -7.31
C VAL A 57 7.76 -7.25 -7.09
N ASP A 58 8.08 -8.03 -8.13
CA ASP A 58 7.96 -9.49 -8.16
C ASP A 58 6.52 -10.00 -7.93
N PHE A 59 5.82 -10.40 -9.00
CA PHE A 59 4.49 -10.99 -8.91
C PHE A 59 4.52 -12.50 -9.22
N GLY A 60 5.60 -13.20 -8.86
CA GLY A 60 5.74 -14.65 -9.09
C GLY A 60 4.66 -15.51 -8.40
N PHE A 61 4.04 -14.96 -7.36
CA PHE A 61 2.97 -15.58 -6.57
C PHE A 61 1.69 -14.75 -6.67
N ILE A 62 0.78 -15.12 -7.57
CA ILE A 62 -0.54 -14.47 -7.77
C ILE A 62 -1.66 -15.51 -7.73
N LEU A 63 -2.91 -15.05 -7.66
CA LEU A 63 -4.13 -15.87 -7.66
C LEU A 63 -4.18 -16.86 -6.48
N GLY A 64 -3.70 -16.43 -5.30
CA GLY A 64 -3.78 -17.21 -4.07
C GLY A 64 -2.67 -18.27 -3.93
N ARG A 65 -1.73 -18.34 -4.88
CA ARG A 65 -0.49 -19.09 -4.67
C ARG A 65 0.37 -18.30 -3.69
N ASP A 66 0.71 -18.90 -2.56
CA ASP A 66 1.65 -18.33 -1.59
C ASP A 66 2.54 -19.48 -1.10
N PRO A 67 3.86 -19.28 -0.98
CA PRO A 67 4.75 -20.30 -0.40
C PRO A 67 4.42 -20.58 1.08
N LYS A 68 3.69 -19.69 1.76
CA LYS A 68 3.30 -19.83 3.16
C LYS A 68 1.92 -20.52 3.28
N PRO A 69 1.75 -21.47 4.22
CA PRO A 69 0.52 -22.26 4.33
C PRO A 69 -0.71 -21.49 4.83
N LEU A 70 -0.53 -20.36 5.52
CA LEU A 70 -1.61 -19.52 6.05
C LEU A 70 -1.26 -18.02 5.90
N PRO A 71 -1.32 -17.48 4.69
CA PRO A 71 -1.06 -16.07 4.48
C PRO A 71 -2.18 -15.23 5.13
N PRO A 72 -1.87 -14.12 5.81
CA PRO A 72 -2.90 -13.20 6.24
C PRO A 72 -3.62 -12.63 5.00
N PRO A 73 -4.95 -12.40 5.09
CA PRO A 73 -5.74 -11.93 3.95
C PRO A 73 -5.27 -10.55 3.46
N MET A 74 -4.77 -9.70 4.36
CA MET A 74 -4.19 -8.40 4.02
C MET A 74 -2.68 -8.42 4.28
N LYS A 75 -1.90 -8.03 3.27
CA LYS A 75 -0.45 -7.95 3.33
C LYS A 75 -0.04 -6.55 3.79
N LEU A 76 -0.04 -6.33 5.09
CA LEU A 76 0.43 -5.09 5.74
C LEU A 76 1.39 -5.47 6.86
N THR A 77 2.66 -5.09 6.75
CA THR A 77 3.68 -5.44 7.75
C THR A 77 3.75 -4.40 8.88
N SER A 78 4.31 -4.80 10.02
CA SER A 78 4.50 -3.92 11.19
C SER A 78 5.39 -2.73 10.86
N GLU A 79 6.39 -2.92 10.00
CA GLU A 79 7.34 -1.89 9.58
C GLU A 79 6.64 -0.82 8.72
N MET A 80 5.73 -1.22 7.82
CA MET A 80 4.92 -0.29 7.03
C MET A 80 4.04 0.59 7.94
N LEU A 81 3.54 0.03 9.04
CA LEU A 81 2.77 0.76 10.05
C LEU A 81 3.66 1.66 10.90
N GLN A 82 4.85 1.20 11.28
CA GLN A 82 5.82 1.99 12.02
C GLN A 82 6.29 3.20 11.20
N ALA A 83 6.45 3.05 9.88
CA ALA A 83 6.79 4.14 8.97
C ALA A 83 5.76 5.29 8.99
N MET A 84 4.49 5.00 9.32
CA MET A 84 3.44 6.01 9.49
C MET A 84 3.40 6.61 10.90
N GLY A 85 4.36 6.32 11.77
CA GLY A 85 4.34 6.72 13.18
C GLY A 85 3.57 5.74 14.10
N GLY A 86 3.34 4.52 13.63
CA GLY A 86 2.74 3.44 14.42
C GLY A 86 1.21 3.40 14.41
N ILE A 87 0.64 2.38 15.07
CA ILE A 87 -0.79 2.03 15.02
C ILE A 87 -1.71 3.16 15.52
N LYS A 88 -1.20 3.99 16.45
CA LYS A 88 -1.96 5.08 17.07
C LYS A 88 -1.79 6.44 16.35
N SER A 89 -1.01 6.50 15.27
CA SER A 89 -0.80 7.77 14.56
C SER A 89 -2.03 8.19 13.76
N LYS A 90 -2.20 9.51 13.58
CA LYS A 90 -3.25 10.06 12.70
C LYS A 90 -3.08 9.59 11.25
N VAL A 91 -1.84 9.41 10.80
CA VAL A 91 -1.50 8.92 9.46
C VAL A 91 -2.00 7.48 9.27
N THR A 92 -1.75 6.60 10.25
CA THR A 92 -2.27 5.23 10.23
C THR A 92 -3.78 5.18 10.33
N ALA A 93 -4.40 6.09 11.10
CA ALA A 93 -5.86 6.22 11.14
C ALA A 93 -6.44 6.58 9.76
N LYS A 94 -5.77 7.47 9.01
CA LYS A 94 -6.14 7.82 7.62
C LYS A 94 -6.10 6.59 6.71
N LEU A 95 -5.05 5.76 6.80
CA LEU A 95 -4.98 4.49 6.06
C LEU A 95 -6.15 3.57 6.42
N ARG A 96 -6.45 3.39 7.71
CA ARG A 96 -7.52 2.47 8.19
C ARG A 96 -8.90 2.93 7.72
N ILE A 97 -9.17 4.23 7.78
CA ILE A 97 -10.41 4.81 7.26
C ILE A 97 -10.49 4.56 5.76
N GLY A 98 -9.41 4.83 5.00
CA GLY A 98 -9.35 4.51 3.58
C GLY A 98 -9.68 3.05 3.32
N LEU A 99 -8.97 2.12 3.97
CA LEU A 99 -9.14 0.66 3.85
C LEU A 99 -10.55 0.17 4.23
N SER A 100 -11.24 0.83 5.14
CA SER A 100 -12.57 0.42 5.62
C SER A 100 -13.68 0.50 4.56
N PHE A 101 -13.51 1.34 3.52
CA PHE A 101 -14.48 1.48 2.43
C PHE A 101 -14.28 0.46 1.29
N PHE A 102 -13.18 -0.29 1.28
CA PHE A 102 -12.83 -1.18 0.18
C PHE A 102 -13.55 -2.55 0.16
N PRO A 103 -13.78 -3.25 1.29
CA PRO A 103 -14.51 -4.51 1.27
C PRO A 103 -15.93 -4.36 0.71
N VAL A 104 -16.55 -3.19 0.93
CA VAL A 104 -17.89 -2.83 0.44
C VAL A 104 -17.91 -2.58 -1.07
N THR A 105 -16.81 -2.10 -1.64
CA THR A 105 -16.69 -1.94 -3.09
C THR A 105 -16.39 -3.27 -3.77
N ILE A 106 -15.54 -4.13 -3.20
CA ILE A 106 -15.12 -5.41 -3.81
C ILE A 106 -16.25 -6.41 -4.02
N SER A 107 -17.26 -6.46 -3.14
CA SER A 107 -18.42 -7.33 -3.32
C SER A 107 -19.30 -6.98 -4.54
N ALA A 108 -19.04 -5.84 -5.20
CA ALA A 108 -19.77 -5.37 -6.38
C ALA A 108 -18.92 -5.34 -7.68
N ILE A 109 -17.70 -5.89 -7.67
CA ILE A 109 -16.70 -5.64 -8.74
C ILE A 109 -16.64 -6.76 -9.80
N SER A 110 -16.89 -6.38 -11.06
CA SER A 110 -16.62 -7.16 -12.29
C SER A 110 -15.13 -7.10 -12.68
N VAL A 111 -14.65 -8.09 -13.44
CA VAL A 111 -13.26 -8.21 -13.99
C VAL A 111 -12.75 -6.90 -14.61
N CYS A 112 -13.65 -6.05 -15.14
CA CYS A 112 -13.32 -4.74 -15.69
C CYS A 112 -12.64 -3.78 -14.69
N ILE A 113 -12.95 -3.84 -13.39
CA ILE A 113 -12.30 -2.97 -12.39
C ILE A 113 -10.94 -3.54 -11.96
N VAL A 114 -10.70 -4.84 -12.09
CA VAL A 114 -9.35 -5.38 -11.93
C VAL A 114 -8.43 -4.82 -13.02
N ILE A 115 -8.92 -4.76 -14.26
CA ILE A 115 -8.20 -4.12 -15.38
C ILE A 115 -8.09 -2.61 -15.15
N LEU A 116 -9.14 -1.94 -14.68
CA LEU A 116 -9.10 -0.50 -14.38
C LEU A 116 -8.13 -0.17 -13.24
N LEU A 117 -8.01 -1.03 -12.23
CA LEU A 117 -7.04 -0.88 -11.13
C LEU A 117 -5.61 -1.11 -11.62
N ILE A 118 -5.38 -2.06 -12.54
CA ILE A 118 -4.07 -2.25 -13.18
C ILE A 118 -3.71 -1.02 -14.03
N VAL A 119 -4.65 -0.49 -14.83
CA VAL A 119 -4.43 0.70 -15.69
C VAL A 119 -4.26 1.97 -14.86
N PHE A 120 -5.10 2.20 -13.86
CA PHE A 120 -4.96 3.32 -12.91
C PHE A 120 -3.64 3.24 -12.13
N PHE A 121 -3.08 2.04 -12.00
CA PHE A 121 -1.80 1.82 -11.36
C PHE A 121 -0.60 2.09 -12.28
N GLU A 122 -0.66 1.79 -13.58
CA GLU A 122 0.34 2.26 -14.55
C GLU A 122 0.44 3.80 -14.54
N ASP A 123 -0.70 4.49 -14.44
CA ASP A 123 -0.75 5.95 -14.28
C ASP A 123 -0.15 6.44 -12.95
N MET A 124 -0.07 5.59 -11.91
CA MET A 124 0.62 5.90 -10.65
C MET A 124 2.14 5.62 -10.70
N GLN A 125 2.63 4.89 -11.71
CA GLN A 125 4.05 4.60 -11.89
C GLN A 125 4.78 5.67 -12.74
N MET A 126 4.06 6.50 -13.50
CA MET A 126 4.60 7.68 -14.22
C MET A 126 4.63 8.97 -13.36
#